data_AF-A0A2N9E202-F1
#
_entry.id   AF-A0A2N9E202-F1
#
_cell.length_a   1.000
_cell.length_b   1.000
_cell.length_c   1.000
_cell.angle_alpha   90.00
_cell.angle_beta   90.00
_cell.angle_gamma   90.00
#
_symmetry.space_group_name_H-M   'P 1'
#
loop_
_entity.id
_entity.type
_entity.pdbx_description
1 polymer ?
#
loop_
_entity_poly.entity_id
_entity_poly.type
_entity_poly.pdbx_seq_one_letter_code
_entity_poly.pdbx_strand_id
1 'polypeptide(L)'
;MQSFLTTLFLLCLCFDILGALGDVGTARFYSPPYLPTKCYGDDPDQFPSDGYFAAVSDGIWDNGAACGRRYRMRCISGRKRPCMNASIVVEVVDYCRFNPCKATMALPYKAFRAISKYPFGINVEYAQMMNELVRCLRNYFEILGVVSGNMDEDHGLPPSIKATAFQSSGRPT
;
A
#
# COMPACT_ATOMS: atom_id res chain seq x y z
N MET A 1 -3.44 39.50 -1.44
CA MET A 1 -4.22 38.26 -1.68
C MET A 1 -3.86 37.61 -3.01
N GLN A 2 -3.87 38.34 -4.13
CA GLN A 2 -3.56 37.79 -5.46
C GLN A 2 -2.13 37.23 -5.58
N SER A 3 -1.15 37.88 -4.96
CA SER A 3 0.26 37.45 -4.89
C SER A 3 0.50 36.19 -4.06
N PHE A 4 -0.35 35.92 -3.05
CA PHE A 4 -0.30 34.71 -2.20
C PHE A 4 -0.90 33.49 -2.92
N LEU A 5 -2.00 33.70 -3.65
CA LEU A 5 -2.64 32.66 -4.46
C LEU A 5 -1.73 32.21 -5.61
N THR A 6 -1.01 33.15 -6.24
CA THR A 6 -0.07 32.83 -7.32
C THR A 6 1.17 32.10 -6.82
N THR A 7 1.67 32.43 -5.62
CA THR A 7 2.82 31.72 -5.03
C THR A 7 2.45 30.31 -4.60
N LEU A 8 1.26 30.10 -4.03
CA LEU A 8 0.75 28.76 -3.71
C LEU A 8 0.57 27.89 -4.96
N PHE A 9 0.04 28.48 -6.04
CA PHE A 9 -0.15 27.78 -7.32
C PHE A 9 1.18 27.40 -7.98
N LEU A 10 2.17 28.30 -7.96
CA LEU A 10 3.53 28.02 -8.46
C LEU A 10 4.27 26.98 -7.61
N LEU A 11 4.06 26.96 -6.29
CA LEU A 11 4.60 25.92 -5.40
C LEU A 11 4.01 24.55 -5.74
N CYS A 12 2.69 24.40 -5.89
CA CYS A 12 2.08 23.14 -6.34
C CYS A 12 2.71 22.65 -7.66
N LEU A 13 2.79 23.52 -8.67
CA LEU A 13 3.33 23.17 -9.99
C LEU A 13 4.82 22.78 -9.96
N CYS A 14 5.61 23.34 -9.05
CA CYS A 14 7.02 23.00 -8.91
C CYS A 14 7.22 21.62 -8.24
N PHE A 15 6.33 21.25 -7.32
CA PHE A 15 6.40 19.96 -6.61
C PHE A 15 5.78 18.79 -7.39
N ASP A 16 4.91 19.04 -8.36
CA ASP A 16 4.42 18.02 -9.30
C ASP A 16 5.57 17.41 -10.13
N ILE A 17 6.61 18.21 -10.38
CA ILE A 17 7.82 17.81 -11.14
C ILE A 17 8.78 17.00 -10.25
N LEU A 18 8.73 17.17 -8.93
CA LEU A 18 9.68 16.59 -7.98
C LEU A 18 9.16 15.29 -7.35
N GLY A 19 9.03 14.25 -8.17
CA GLY A 19 9.12 12.86 -7.71
C GLY A 19 7.83 12.19 -7.26
N ALA A 20 7.44 11.14 -7.99
CA ALA A 20 6.87 9.98 -7.31
C ALA A 20 7.99 9.35 -6.49
N LEU A 21 7.98 9.52 -5.17
CA LEU A 21 8.77 8.65 -4.29
C LEU A 21 8.22 7.24 -4.50
N GLY A 22 8.92 6.48 -5.35
CA GLY A 22 8.69 5.07 -5.52
C GLY A 22 9.31 4.34 -4.35
N ASP A 23 8.52 3.51 -3.69
CA ASP A 23 9.00 2.60 -2.67
C ASP A 23 9.38 1.26 -3.31
N VAL A 24 10.19 0.47 -2.62
CA VAL A 24 10.67 -0.83 -3.08
C VAL A 24 10.13 -1.92 -2.18
N GLY A 25 9.60 -2.96 -2.79
CA GLY A 25 9.10 -4.13 -2.08
C GLY A 25 9.22 -5.40 -2.88
N THR A 26 8.46 -6.40 -2.46
CA THR A 26 8.42 -7.71 -3.10
C THR A 26 7.02 -8.01 -3.62
N ALA A 27 6.95 -8.67 -4.78
CA ALA A 27 5.70 -9.17 -5.32
C ALA A 27 5.76 -10.69 -5.53
N ARG A 28 4.64 -11.35 -5.26
CA ARG A 28 4.40 -12.77 -5.57
C ARG A 28 3.02 -12.94 -6.19
N PHE A 29 2.81 -14.03 -6.90
CA PHE A 29 1.47 -14.37 -7.34
C PHE A 29 0.73 -15.21 -6.30
N TYR A 30 -0.60 -15.12 -6.27
CA TYR A 30 -1.48 -16.02 -5.51
C TYR A 30 -2.66 -16.48 -6.37
N SER A 31 -3.18 -17.65 -6.02
CA SER A 31 -4.27 -18.31 -6.74
C SER A 31 -5.61 -18.04 -6.04
N PRO A 32 -6.75 -18.16 -6.76
CA PRO A 32 -8.07 -18.16 -6.16
C PRO A 32 -8.22 -19.25 -5.07
N PRO A 33 -9.20 -19.12 -4.16
CA PRO A 33 -10.28 -18.12 -4.16
C PRO A 33 -9.80 -16.72 -3.74
N TYR A 34 -10.33 -15.69 -4.40
CA TYR A 34 -10.03 -14.28 -4.09
C TYR A 34 -11.01 -13.64 -3.11
N LEU A 35 -12.18 -14.27 -2.91
CA LEU A 35 -13.21 -13.86 -1.98
C LEU A 35 -13.27 -14.80 -0.75
N PRO A 36 -13.83 -14.35 0.39
CA PRO A 36 -14.13 -12.94 0.70
C PRO A 36 -12.83 -12.14 0.75
N THR A 37 -12.85 -10.81 0.58
CA THR A 37 -11.71 -9.91 0.89
C THR A 37 -11.89 -9.22 2.25
N LYS A 38 -10.83 -8.59 2.76
CA LYS A 38 -10.89 -7.70 3.93
C LYS A 38 -11.43 -6.31 3.61
N CYS A 39 -11.39 -5.88 2.36
CA CYS A 39 -11.93 -4.58 1.96
C CYS A 39 -13.45 -4.59 1.88
N TYR A 40 -14.01 -5.48 1.05
CA TYR A 40 -15.44 -5.46 0.72
C TYR A 40 -16.12 -6.84 0.82
N GLY A 41 -15.51 -7.78 1.55
CA GLY A 41 -16.12 -9.08 1.84
C GLY A 41 -16.33 -9.91 0.56
N ASP A 42 -17.53 -10.46 0.40
CA ASP A 42 -17.89 -11.35 -0.71
C ASP A 42 -18.34 -10.63 -1.99
N ASP A 43 -18.21 -9.31 -2.07
CA ASP A 43 -18.62 -8.52 -3.23
C ASP A 43 -17.68 -8.76 -4.44
N PRO A 44 -18.12 -9.40 -5.54
CA PRO A 44 -17.27 -9.60 -6.72
C PRO A 44 -17.05 -8.31 -7.53
N ASP A 45 -17.88 -7.27 -7.36
CA ASP A 45 -17.79 -6.04 -8.15
C ASP A 45 -16.62 -5.15 -7.72
N GLN A 46 -15.94 -5.50 -6.61
CA GLN A 46 -14.72 -4.83 -6.15
C GLN A 46 -13.50 -5.08 -7.05
N PHE A 47 -13.52 -6.12 -7.89
CA PHE A 47 -12.37 -6.45 -8.73
C PHE A 47 -12.38 -5.59 -10.01
N PRO A 48 -11.27 -4.93 -10.35
CA PRO A 48 -11.17 -4.18 -11.59
C PRO A 48 -11.29 -5.14 -12.79
N SER A 49 -11.96 -4.69 -13.85
CA SER A 49 -12.26 -5.50 -15.04
C SER A 49 -11.01 -5.96 -15.81
N ASP A 50 -9.90 -5.24 -15.68
CA ASP A 50 -8.59 -5.64 -16.22
C ASP A 50 -7.94 -6.80 -15.44
N GLY A 51 -8.46 -7.14 -14.25
CA GLY A 51 -7.92 -8.17 -13.36
C GLY A 51 -6.58 -7.79 -12.74
N TYR A 52 -6.27 -6.50 -12.65
CA TYR A 52 -5.06 -5.97 -12.03
C TYR A 52 -5.36 -5.43 -10.63
N PHE A 53 -5.35 -6.36 -9.68
CA PHE A 53 -5.55 -6.07 -8.28
C PHE A 53 -4.45 -6.69 -7.41
N ALA A 54 -4.43 -6.35 -6.13
CA ALA A 54 -3.45 -6.81 -5.17
C ALA A 54 -4.07 -7.08 -3.80
N ALA A 55 -3.56 -8.11 -3.14
CA ALA A 55 -3.64 -8.27 -1.69
C ALA A 55 -2.33 -7.76 -1.07
N VAL A 56 -2.39 -6.94 -0.03
CA VAL A 56 -1.20 -6.26 0.51
C VAL A 56 -0.82 -6.73 1.91
N SER A 57 0.46 -6.63 2.27
CA SER A 57 0.94 -6.90 3.63
C SER A 57 0.76 -5.71 4.57
N ASP A 58 1.10 -5.89 5.84
CA ASP A 58 0.97 -4.86 6.89
C ASP A 58 1.63 -3.53 6.54
N GLY A 59 2.73 -3.55 5.79
CA GLY A 59 3.45 -2.34 5.39
C GLY A 59 2.65 -1.41 4.47
N ILE A 60 1.60 -1.91 3.83
CA ILE A 60 0.71 -1.10 2.97
C ILE A 60 -0.73 -1.08 3.50
N TRP A 61 -1.16 -2.15 4.20
CA TRP A 61 -2.56 -2.37 4.59
C TRP A 61 -3.22 -1.20 5.33
N ASP A 62 -2.45 -0.51 6.19
CA ASP A 62 -2.90 0.73 6.85
C ASP A 62 -4.27 0.58 7.55
N ASN A 63 -4.44 -0.54 8.27
CA ASN A 63 -5.68 -0.92 8.94
C ASN A 63 -6.94 -0.84 8.05
N GLY A 64 -6.80 -1.14 6.76
CA GLY A 64 -7.88 -1.11 5.76
C GLY A 64 -8.02 0.22 5.01
N ALA A 65 -7.31 1.28 5.40
CA ALA A 65 -7.30 2.53 4.66
C ALA A 65 -6.64 2.39 3.26
N ALA A 66 -5.98 1.27 3.01
CA ALA A 66 -5.40 0.93 1.71
C ALA A 66 -6.41 0.50 0.65
N CYS A 67 -7.62 0.10 1.03
CA CYS A 67 -8.64 -0.38 0.10
C CYS A 67 -8.94 0.65 -1.01
N GLY A 68 -8.92 0.21 -2.27
CA GLY A 68 -9.12 1.06 -3.45
C GLY A 68 -7.92 1.94 -3.83
N ARG A 69 -6.82 1.94 -3.04
CA ARG A 69 -5.59 2.64 -3.46
C ARG A 69 -5.02 1.96 -4.69
N ARG A 70 -4.57 2.77 -5.66
CA ARG A 70 -3.95 2.29 -6.90
C ARG A 70 -2.45 2.54 -6.88
N TYR A 71 -1.68 1.54 -7.27
CA TYR A 71 -0.24 1.60 -7.32
C TYR A 71 0.26 1.30 -8.72
N ARG A 72 1.06 2.22 -9.27
CA ARG A 72 1.86 1.92 -10.46
C ARG A 72 3.08 1.13 -10.01
N MET A 73 3.33 -0.01 -10.61
CA MET A 73 4.45 -0.88 -10.23
C MET A 73 5.22 -1.43 -11.43
N ARG A 74 6.50 -1.73 -11.21
CA ARG A 74 7.42 -2.33 -12.20
C ARG A 74 8.35 -3.34 -11.53
N CYS A 75 8.71 -4.40 -12.25
CA CYS A 75 9.75 -5.33 -11.80
C CYS A 75 11.14 -4.69 -11.93
N ILE A 76 11.93 -4.73 -10.86
CA ILE A 76 13.31 -4.22 -10.84
C ILE A 76 14.34 -5.36 -10.84
N SER A 77 14.06 -6.46 -10.14
CA SER A 77 14.96 -7.61 -10.11
C SER A 77 14.27 -8.90 -9.66
N GLY A 78 14.97 -10.03 -9.82
CA GLY A 78 14.51 -11.33 -9.34
C GLY A 78 15.31 -12.49 -9.94
N ARG A 79 14.93 -13.71 -9.60
CA ARG A 79 15.62 -14.93 -10.03
C ARG A 79 15.44 -15.17 -11.54
N LYS A 80 16.53 -15.51 -12.24
CA LYS A 80 16.58 -15.75 -13.70
C LYS A 80 16.19 -14.54 -14.56
N ARG A 81 16.49 -13.31 -14.11
CA ARG A 81 16.15 -12.06 -14.84
C ARG A 81 14.68 -12.03 -15.31
N PRO A 82 13.74 -12.08 -14.35
CA PRO A 82 12.34 -12.34 -14.65
C PRO A 82 11.63 -11.11 -15.21
N CYS A 83 12.15 -9.90 -14.98
CA CYS A 83 11.47 -8.66 -15.29
C CYS A 83 11.16 -8.50 -16.77
N MET A 84 9.95 -8.06 -17.05
CA MET A 84 9.54 -7.53 -18.34
C MET A 84 9.75 -6.00 -18.35
N ASN A 85 9.95 -5.41 -19.53
CA ASN A 85 10.03 -3.95 -19.67
C ASN A 85 8.63 -3.33 -19.72
N ALA A 86 7.83 -3.60 -18.68
CA ALA A 86 6.43 -3.20 -18.58
C ALA A 86 6.11 -2.75 -17.16
N SER A 87 5.22 -1.77 -17.06
CA SER A 87 4.65 -1.29 -15.80
C SER A 87 3.14 -1.49 -15.83
N ILE A 88 2.58 -1.88 -14.70
CA ILE A 88 1.13 -2.05 -14.52
C ILE A 88 0.64 -1.15 -13.40
N VAL A 89 -0.67 -0.94 -13.37
CA VAL A 89 -1.36 -0.32 -12.25
C VAL A 89 -2.20 -1.40 -11.59
N VAL A 90 -2.06 -1.55 -10.28
CA VAL A 90 -2.86 -2.50 -9.49
C VAL A 90 -3.69 -1.76 -8.45
N GLU A 91 -4.89 -2.25 -8.20
CA GLU A 91 -5.77 -1.76 -7.13
C GLU A 91 -5.74 -2.68 -5.91
N VAL A 92 -5.69 -2.11 -4.71
CA VAL A 92 -5.71 -2.88 -3.46
C VAL A 92 -7.13 -3.32 -3.16
N VAL A 93 -7.36 -4.63 -3.13
CA VAL A 93 -8.67 -5.24 -2.89
C VAL A 93 -8.70 -6.15 -1.67
N ASP A 94 -7.55 -6.59 -1.13
CA ASP A 94 -7.52 -7.48 0.04
C ASP A 94 -6.29 -7.24 0.93
N TYR A 95 -6.37 -7.78 2.14
CA TYR A 95 -5.23 -7.98 3.02
C TYR A 95 -4.67 -9.38 2.81
N CYS A 96 -3.35 -9.49 2.71
CA CYS A 96 -2.66 -10.75 2.56
C CYS A 96 -2.76 -11.59 3.85
N ARG A 97 -3.61 -12.61 3.84
CA ARG A 97 -3.92 -13.46 5.02
C ARG A 97 -2.84 -14.46 5.38
N PHE A 98 -1.89 -14.74 4.49
CA PHE A 98 -0.81 -15.66 4.80
C PHE A 98 0.02 -15.00 5.89
N ASN A 99 0.15 -15.63 7.06
CA ASN A 99 0.97 -15.09 8.15
C ASN A 99 2.30 -15.86 8.23
N PRO A 100 3.46 -15.20 8.03
CA PRO A 100 3.61 -13.83 7.54
C PRO A 100 3.36 -13.74 6.04
N CYS A 101 2.92 -12.57 5.57
CA CYS A 101 2.74 -12.38 4.14
C CYS A 101 4.13 -12.39 3.50
N LYS A 102 4.36 -13.32 2.58
CA LYS A 102 5.69 -13.55 1.99
C LYS A 102 6.08 -12.51 0.94
N ALA A 103 5.27 -11.48 0.76
CA ALA A 103 5.46 -10.42 -0.20
C ALA A 103 4.83 -9.11 0.30
N THR A 104 5.34 -7.97 -0.14
CA THR A 104 4.70 -6.66 0.07
C THR A 104 3.34 -6.61 -0.63
N MET A 105 3.28 -7.15 -1.85
CA MET A 105 2.06 -7.27 -2.65
C MET A 105 1.93 -8.69 -3.21
N ALA A 106 0.78 -9.32 -2.98
CA ALA A 106 0.37 -10.55 -3.66
C ALA A 106 -0.56 -10.19 -4.82
N LEU A 107 -0.22 -10.66 -6.02
CA LEU A 107 -0.93 -10.35 -7.27
C LEU A 107 -1.65 -11.60 -7.83
N PRO A 108 -2.79 -11.46 -8.50
CA PRO A 108 -3.32 -12.55 -9.30
C PRO A 108 -2.35 -12.90 -10.43
N TYR A 109 -2.39 -14.13 -10.92
CA TYR A 109 -1.45 -14.61 -11.94
C TYR A 109 -1.44 -13.74 -13.22
N LYS A 110 -2.60 -13.20 -13.59
CA LYS A 110 -2.78 -12.29 -14.74
C LYS A 110 -1.92 -11.02 -14.60
N ALA A 111 -2.03 -10.33 -13.46
CA ALA A 111 -1.24 -9.14 -13.16
C ALA A 111 0.25 -9.47 -13.02
N PHE A 112 0.57 -10.55 -12.31
CA PHE A 112 1.95 -10.95 -12.08
C PHE A 112 2.73 -11.23 -13.38
N ARG A 113 2.11 -11.95 -14.34
CA ARG A 113 2.72 -12.25 -15.64
C ARG A 113 2.88 -11.04 -16.55
N ALA A 114 2.20 -9.92 -16.27
CA ALA A 114 2.41 -8.70 -17.04
C ALA A 114 3.77 -8.04 -16.77
N ILE A 115 4.38 -8.32 -15.59
CA ILE A 115 5.67 -7.74 -15.18
C ILE A 115 6.78 -8.77 -14.97
N SER A 116 6.46 -10.07 -14.99
CA SER A 116 7.42 -11.17 -14.75
C SER A 116 7.24 -12.37 -15.68
N LYS A 117 8.35 -12.88 -16.21
CA LYS A 117 8.41 -14.08 -17.08
C LYS A 117 8.18 -15.38 -16.32
N TYR A 118 8.57 -15.44 -15.04
CA TYR A 118 8.60 -16.68 -14.26
C TYR A 118 7.82 -16.55 -12.96
N PRO A 119 7.15 -17.61 -12.48
CA PRO A 119 6.33 -17.61 -11.27
C PRO A 119 7.18 -17.70 -9.98
N PHE A 120 8.22 -16.88 -9.87
CA PHE A 120 9.04 -16.73 -8.67
C PHE A 120 8.83 -15.34 -8.07
N GLY A 121 9.08 -15.17 -6.78
CA GLY A 121 9.06 -13.83 -6.17
C GLY A 121 10.01 -12.87 -6.90
N ILE A 122 9.56 -11.63 -7.07
CA ILE A 122 10.30 -10.55 -7.69
C ILE A 122 10.38 -9.36 -6.75
N ASN A 123 11.42 -8.54 -6.93
CA ASN A 123 11.50 -7.23 -6.33
C ASN A 123 10.85 -6.23 -7.27
N VAL A 124 10.05 -5.32 -6.71
CA VAL A 124 9.28 -4.33 -7.46
C VAL A 124 9.51 -2.96 -6.88
N GLU A 125 9.52 -1.96 -7.77
CA GLU A 125 9.30 -0.57 -7.38
C GLU A 125 7.82 -0.26 -7.58
N TYR A 126 7.23 0.50 -6.66
CA TYR A 126 5.83 0.92 -6.75
C TYR A 126 5.64 2.34 -6.22
N ALA A 127 4.69 3.05 -6.82
CA ALA A 127 4.29 4.38 -6.37
C ALA A 127 2.77 4.49 -6.39
N GLN A 128 2.20 5.08 -5.33
CA GLN A 128 0.77 5.33 -5.26
C GLN A 128 0.38 6.36 -6.34
N MET A 129 -0.61 6.03 -7.16
CA MET A 129 -1.22 6.97 -8.08
C MET A 129 -2.18 7.86 -7.30
N MET A 130 -1.65 8.94 -6.75
CA MET A 130 -2.47 9.98 -6.14
C MET A 130 -3.06 10.85 -7.25
N ASN A 131 -4.33 11.27 -7.11
CA ASN A 131 -4.84 12.36 -7.94
C ASN A 131 -3.94 13.59 -7.74
N GLU A 132 -3.59 14.30 -8.80
CA GLU A 132 -2.67 15.45 -8.73
C GLU A 132 -3.12 16.49 -7.68
N LEU A 133 -4.45 16.67 -7.55
CA LEU A 133 -5.03 17.54 -6.52
C LEU A 133 -4.72 17.09 -5.07
N VAL A 134 -4.81 15.79 -4.80
CA VAL A 134 -4.56 15.20 -3.47
C VAL A 134 -3.06 15.09 -3.19
N ARG A 135 -2.25 14.96 -4.25
CA ARG A 135 -0.80 15.02 -4.16
C ARG A 135 -0.32 16.38 -3.68
N CYS A 136 -0.82 17.47 -4.28
CA CYS A 136 -0.46 18.81 -3.79
C CYS A 136 -0.95 19.03 -2.35
N LEU A 137 -2.18 18.62 -2.00
CA LEU A 137 -2.67 18.78 -0.62
C LEU A 137 -1.83 18.00 0.41
N ARG A 138 -1.46 16.75 0.13
CA ARG A 138 -0.60 15.97 1.03
C ARG A 138 0.76 16.62 1.21
N ASN A 139 1.40 17.02 0.12
CA ASN A 139 2.73 17.65 0.16
C ASN A 139 2.66 19.04 0.81
N TYR A 140 1.56 19.77 0.64
CA TYR A 140 1.29 21.01 1.37
C TYR A 140 1.23 20.77 2.88
N PHE A 141 0.53 19.72 3.33
CA PHE A 141 0.53 19.34 4.73
C PHE A 141 1.89 18.83 5.23
N GLU A 142 2.71 18.15 4.41
CA GLU A 142 4.09 17.80 4.78
C GLU A 142 4.99 19.04 4.93
N ILE A 143 4.94 19.99 3.99
CA ILE A 143 5.72 21.25 4.06
C ILE A 143 5.30 22.10 5.27
N LEU A 144 4.01 22.09 5.61
CA LEU A 144 3.51 22.73 6.83
C LEU A 144 3.77 21.93 8.10
N GLY A 145 4.41 20.76 8.01
CA GLY A 145 4.74 19.91 9.17
C GLY A 145 3.51 19.27 9.85
N VAL A 146 2.40 19.11 9.13
CA VAL A 146 1.12 18.63 9.66
C VAL A 146 0.92 17.12 9.43
N VAL A 147 1.67 16.49 8.52
CA VAL A 147 1.74 15.02 8.47
C VAL A 147 2.78 14.55 9.47
N SER A 148 2.33 14.25 10.69
CA SER A 148 3.10 13.48 11.66
C SER A 148 3.16 12.03 11.15
N GLY A 149 4.14 11.75 10.29
CA GLY A 149 4.66 10.40 10.19
C GLY A 149 5.34 10.10 11.52
N ASN A 150 4.63 9.39 12.41
CA ASN A 150 5.26 8.88 13.63
C ASN A 150 6.26 7.81 13.22
N MET A 151 7.51 8.22 13.05
CA MET A 151 8.66 7.35 12.92
C MET A 151 9.62 7.71 14.04
N ASP A 152 9.29 7.21 15.24
CA ASP A 152 10.12 7.04 16.43
C ASP A 152 9.41 5.87 17.19
N GLU A 153 10.00 4.78 17.65
CA GLU A 153 11.35 4.54 18.14
C GLU A 153 11.60 3.01 18.20
N ASP A 154 12.87 2.67 17.93
CA ASP A 154 13.70 1.74 18.70
C ASP A 154 13.54 0.21 18.63
N HIS A 155 14.73 -0.38 18.58
CA HIS A 155 15.05 -1.77 18.76
C HIS A 155 14.61 -2.26 20.14
N GLY A 156 13.80 -3.32 20.22
CA GLY A 156 13.44 -3.87 21.53
C GLY A 156 12.65 -5.15 21.47
N LEU A 157 13.33 -6.26 21.75
CA LEU A 157 12.78 -7.58 22.07
C LEU A 157 11.58 -7.51 23.04
N PRO A 158 10.53 -8.34 22.92
CA PRO A 158 9.44 -8.33 23.89
C PRO A 158 9.88 -8.96 25.23
N PRO A 159 9.71 -8.29 26.39
CA PRO A 159 9.62 -9.00 27.65
C PRO A 159 8.19 -9.52 27.82
N SER A 160 8.09 -10.83 28.01
CA SER A 160 6.90 -11.47 28.56
C SER A 160 6.60 -10.90 29.94
N ILE A 161 5.43 -10.32 30.16
CA ILE A 161 4.83 -10.21 31.51
C ILE A 161 3.33 -10.49 31.43
N LYS A 162 2.95 -11.63 32.03
CA LYS A 162 1.60 -11.97 32.49
C LYS A 162 1.20 -11.05 33.65
N ALA A 163 -0.06 -10.59 33.69
CA ALA A 163 -0.92 -10.60 34.88
C ALA A 163 -2.29 -10.01 34.48
N THR A 164 -3.35 -10.81 34.40
CA THR A 164 -4.30 -11.15 35.48
C THR A 164 -5.51 -10.22 35.45
N ALA A 165 -6.65 -10.78 35.04
CA ALA A 165 -7.97 -10.19 35.15
C ALA A 165 -8.30 -9.93 36.63
N PHE A 166 -8.76 -8.73 36.95
CA PHE A 166 -9.43 -8.43 38.20
C PHE A 166 -10.89 -8.11 37.92
N GLN A 167 -11.75 -8.97 38.45
CA GLN A 167 -13.20 -8.89 38.42
C GLN A 167 -13.64 -8.22 39.72
N SER A 168 -14.46 -7.17 39.66
CA SER A 168 -15.27 -6.78 40.81
C SER A 168 -16.64 -6.23 40.40
N SER A 169 -17.63 -6.93 40.91
CA SER A 169 -19.03 -6.60 41.09
C SER A 169 -19.23 -5.34 41.94
N GLY A 170 -20.29 -4.56 41.67
CA GLY A 170 -20.83 -3.59 42.63
C GLY A 170 -21.94 -2.70 42.08
N ARG A 171 -23.20 -3.04 42.39
CA ARG A 171 -24.41 -2.18 42.31
C ARG A 171 -24.55 -1.41 43.64
N PRO A 172 -24.89 -0.10 43.65
CA PRO A 172 -26.21 0.42 44.09
C PRO A 172 -26.64 1.62 43.19
N THR A 173 -27.90 2.02 42.95
CA THR A 173 -29.22 1.87 43.58
C THR A 173 -30.28 1.63 42.50
#